data_AF-A0A2E4D543-F1
#
_entry.id   AF-A0A2E4D543-F1
#
_cell.length_a   1.000
_cell.length_b   1.000
_cell.length_c   1.000
_cell.angle_alpha   90.00
_cell.angle_beta   90.00
_cell.angle_gamma   90.00
#
_symmetry.space_group_name_H-M   'P 1'
#
loop_
_entity.id
_entity.type
_entity.pdbx_description
1 polymer ?
#
loop_
_entity_poly.entity_id
_entity_poly.type
_entity_poly.pdbx_seq_one_letter_code
_entity_poly.pdbx_strand_id
1 'polypeptide(L)'
;MSQDIKHIKQQLKTCEEVDSPYDIKIGDHVKYITLKDDSEFFYEGGTYLRMGDNKIVLKDGNKYIYVPLVFKKDNGYILYRTRLFVKNEEEKECSGKKKEEYEKIIHNQQQIIEKMNLQMKKQALLIQELRKKDKS
;
A
#
# COMPACT_ATOMS: atom_id res chain seq x y z
N MET A 1 2.22 -12.19 -21.78
CA MET A 1 2.57 -12.75 -20.45
C MET A 1 4.07 -12.94 -20.40
N SER A 2 4.71 -12.69 -19.25
CA SER A 2 6.17 -12.79 -19.12
C SER A 2 6.58 -13.27 -17.72
N GLN A 3 7.73 -13.91 -17.62
CA GLN A 3 8.44 -14.22 -16.36
C GLN A 3 9.77 -13.48 -16.26
N ASP A 4 10.12 -12.65 -17.25
CA ASP A 4 11.36 -11.89 -17.24
C ASP A 4 11.29 -10.76 -16.20
N ILE A 5 12.05 -10.92 -15.12
CA ILE A 5 12.14 -9.98 -14.01
C ILE A 5 12.52 -8.58 -14.49
N LYS A 6 13.39 -8.44 -15.50
CA LYS A 6 13.81 -7.11 -16.00
C LYS A 6 12.64 -6.39 -16.65
N HIS A 7 11.92 -7.09 -17.52
CA HIS A 7 10.72 -6.58 -18.17
C HIS A 7 9.62 -6.24 -17.16
N ILE A 8 9.36 -7.13 -16.19
CA ILE A 8 8.34 -6.93 -15.15
C ILE A 8 8.67 -5.68 -14.33
N LYS A 9 9.90 -5.55 -13.85
CA LYS A 9 10.34 -4.38 -13.09
C LYS A 9 10.17 -3.09 -13.89
N GLN A 10 10.50 -3.11 -15.18
CA GLN A 10 10.35 -1.94 -16.04
C GLN A 10 8.87 -1.55 -16.22
N GLN A 11 7.99 -2.53 -16.41
CA GLN A 11 6.55 -2.31 -16.58
C GLN A 11 5.85 -1.81 -15.31
N LEU A 12 6.36 -2.19 -14.13
CA LEU A 12 5.79 -1.82 -12.84
C LEU A 12 6.37 -0.53 -12.25
N LYS A 13 7.39 0.08 -12.85
CA LYS A 13 7.98 1.35 -12.35
C LYS A 13 6.98 2.48 -12.17
N THR A 14 5.92 2.50 -12.97
CA THR A 14 4.89 3.55 -12.97
C THR A 14 3.55 3.05 -12.41
N CYS A 15 3.58 1.91 -11.72
CA CYS A 15 2.40 1.29 -11.16
C CYS A 15 2.58 1.06 -9.65
N GLU A 16 1.48 1.20 -8.93
CA GLU A 16 1.36 0.87 -7.52
C GLU A 16 0.68 -0.49 -7.38
N GLU A 17 1.14 -1.28 -6.43
CA GLU A 17 0.45 -2.48 -6.03
C GLU A 17 -0.73 -2.10 -5.14
N VAL A 18 -1.92 -2.62 -5.45
CA VAL A 18 -3.11 -2.38 -4.64
C VAL A 18 -3.36 -3.57 -3.72
N ASP A 19 -3.56 -3.29 -2.43
CA ASP A 19 -3.82 -4.32 -1.42
C ASP A 19 -5.19 -4.97 -1.58
N SER A 20 -6.15 -4.23 -2.14
CA SER A 20 -7.54 -4.65 -2.28
C SER A 20 -8.09 -4.34 -3.67
N PRO A 21 -8.83 -5.27 -4.31
CA PRO A 21 -9.49 -5.03 -5.58
C PRO A 21 -10.60 -3.97 -5.49
N TYR A 22 -11.06 -3.63 -4.28
CA TYR A 22 -12.04 -2.56 -4.05
C TYR A 22 -11.45 -1.16 -4.21
N ASP A 23 -10.11 -1.03 -4.19
CA ASP A 23 -9.42 0.24 -4.37
C ASP A 23 -9.26 0.61 -5.85
N ILE A 24 -9.54 -0.33 -6.75
CA ILE A 24 -9.44 -0.16 -8.21
C ILE A 24 -10.72 0.51 -8.73
N LYS A 25 -10.56 1.58 -9.51
CA LYS A 25 -11.69 2.29 -10.11
C LYS A 25 -12.05 1.70 -11.46
N ILE A 26 -13.35 1.70 -11.77
CA ILE A 26 -13.83 1.30 -13.10
C ILE A 26 -13.19 2.20 -14.15
N GLY A 27 -12.55 1.60 -15.15
CA GLY A 27 -11.79 2.30 -16.18
C GLY A 27 -10.27 2.25 -15.99
N ASP A 28 -9.77 1.89 -14.81
CA ASP A 28 -8.33 1.78 -14.56
C ASP A 28 -7.70 0.65 -15.37
N HIS A 29 -6.48 0.85 -15.86
CA HIS A 29 -5.73 -0.22 -16.51
C HIS A 29 -4.97 -1.04 -15.47
N VAL A 30 -5.34 -2.32 -15.33
CA VAL A 30 -4.81 -3.22 -14.30
C VAL A 30 -3.84 -4.20 -14.93
N LYS A 31 -2.59 -4.17 -14.45
CA LYS A 31 -1.60 -5.22 -14.65
C LYS A 31 -1.66 -6.18 -13.46
N TYR A 32 -1.27 -7.44 -13.63
CA TYR A 32 -1.35 -8.41 -12.53
C TYR A 32 -0.32 -9.53 -12.62
N ILE A 33 -0.03 -10.13 -11.46
CA ILE A 33 0.77 -11.35 -11.34
C ILE A 33 -0.08 -12.43 -10.69
N THR A 34 -0.35 -13.49 -11.43
CA THR A 34 -1.17 -14.63 -11.00
C THR A 34 -0.41 -15.95 -11.19
N LEU A 35 -0.86 -16.99 -10.49
CA LEU A 35 -0.43 -18.35 -10.78
C LEU A 35 -1.10 -18.87 -12.04
N LYS A 36 -0.31 -19.56 -12.86
CA LYS A 36 -0.74 -20.42 -13.96
C LYS A 36 0.20 -21.64 -13.98
N ASP A 37 -0.38 -22.84 -13.97
CA ASP A 37 0.39 -24.10 -13.98
C ASP A 37 1.46 -24.13 -12.86
N ASP A 38 1.07 -23.77 -11.64
CA ASP A 38 1.90 -23.67 -10.43
C ASP A 38 3.09 -22.69 -10.50
N SER A 39 3.15 -21.86 -11.54
CA SER A 39 4.18 -20.84 -11.72
C SER A 39 3.57 -19.44 -11.76
N GLU A 40 4.29 -18.45 -11.25
CA GLU A 40 3.88 -17.04 -11.32
C GLU A 40 4.15 -16.48 -12.72
N PHE A 41 3.18 -15.75 -13.25
CA PHE A 41 3.29 -15.03 -14.52
C PHE A 41 2.76 -13.62 -14.41
N PHE A 42 3.47 -12.69 -15.05
CA PHE A 42 3.04 -11.31 -15.21
C PHE A 42 2.21 -11.13 -16.48
N TYR A 43 1.13 -10.37 -16.34
CA TYR A 43 0.22 -9.99 -17.41
C TYR A 43 0.04 -8.48 -17.43
N GLU A 44 0.10 -7.89 -18.63
CA GLU A 44 -0.23 -6.48 -18.83
C GLU A 44 -1.70 -6.18 -18.54
N GLY A 45 -2.56 -7.19 -18.66
CA GLY A 45 -3.95 -7.17 -18.24
C GLY A 45 -4.84 -6.33 -19.15
N GLY A 46 -5.61 -5.40 -18.58
CA GLY A 46 -6.61 -4.63 -19.32
C GLY A 46 -7.40 -3.68 -18.43
N THR A 47 -8.43 -3.05 -19.01
CA THR A 47 -9.28 -2.07 -18.33
C THR A 47 -10.23 -2.75 -17.34
N TYR A 48 -10.20 -2.34 -16.09
CA TYR A 48 -11.07 -2.84 -15.03
C TYR A 48 -12.53 -2.45 -15.25
N LEU A 49 -13.41 -3.45 -15.18
CA LEU A 49 -14.85 -3.26 -15.31
C LEU A 49 -15.59 -3.45 -14.00
N ARG A 50 -15.33 -4.57 -13.32
CA ARG A 50 -16.04 -4.99 -12.10
C ARG A 50 -15.33 -6.14 -11.41
N MET A 51 -15.74 -6.41 -10.18
CA MET A 51 -15.37 -7.58 -9.40
C MET A 51 -16.61 -8.41 -9.07
N GLY A 52 -16.44 -9.74 -9.00
CA GLY A 52 -17.46 -10.68 -8.55
C GLY A 52 -16.85 -12.07 -8.33
N ASP A 53 -17.42 -12.85 -7.42
CA ASP A 53 -17.01 -14.25 -7.16
C ASP A 53 -15.50 -14.46 -7.01
N ASN A 54 -14.86 -13.58 -6.23
CA ASN A 54 -13.41 -13.62 -5.98
C ASN A 54 -12.55 -13.54 -7.27
N LYS A 55 -13.10 -12.87 -8.29
CA LYS A 55 -12.44 -12.58 -9.56
C LYS A 55 -12.65 -11.12 -9.92
N ILE A 56 -11.69 -10.53 -10.61
CA ILE A 56 -11.89 -9.27 -11.32
C ILE A 56 -12.13 -9.54 -12.79
N VAL A 57 -12.90 -8.66 -13.42
CA VAL A 57 -13.19 -8.69 -14.85
C VAL A 57 -12.48 -7.50 -15.49
N LEU A 58 -11.55 -7.81 -16.38
CA LEU A 58 -10.84 -6.84 -17.20
C LEU A 58 -11.34 -6.94 -18.64
N LYS A 59 -11.23 -5.83 -19.38
CA LYS A 59 -11.50 -5.77 -20.81
C LYS A 59 -10.22 -5.37 -21.54
N ASP A 60 -9.86 -6.18 -22.53
CA ASP A 60 -8.75 -5.91 -23.44
C ASP A 60 -9.29 -5.94 -24.87
N GLY A 61 -9.52 -4.76 -25.44
CA GLY A 61 -10.24 -4.60 -26.71
C GLY A 61 -11.63 -5.23 -26.67
N ASN A 62 -11.84 -6.29 -27.47
CA ASN A 62 -13.10 -7.05 -27.52
C ASN A 62 -13.12 -8.30 -26.63
N LYS A 63 -12.05 -8.56 -25.88
CA LYS A 63 -11.93 -9.74 -25.02
C LYS A 63 -12.18 -9.38 -23.56
N TYR A 64 -12.87 -10.28 -22.87
CA TYR A 64 -13.01 -10.22 -21.42
C TYR A 64 -12.01 -11.19 -20.78
N ILE A 65 -11.31 -10.70 -19.77
CA ILE A 65 -10.31 -11.45 -19.01
C ILE A 65 -10.83 -11.57 -17.57
N TYR A 66 -10.91 -12.80 -17.08
CA TYR A 66 -11.36 -13.11 -15.73
C TYR A 66 -10.16 -13.51 -14.90
N VAL A 67 -9.78 -12.67 -13.93
CA VAL A 67 -8.58 -12.89 -13.12
C VAL A 67 -9.00 -13.34 -11.72
N PRO A 68 -8.66 -14.57 -11.30
CA PRO A 68 -8.90 -15.03 -9.93
C PRO A 68 -8.02 -14.26 -8.95
N LEU A 69 -8.58 -13.89 -7.80
CA LEU A 69 -7.89 -13.14 -6.76
C LEU A 69 -7.22 -14.04 -5.72
N VAL A 70 -7.84 -15.18 -5.42
CA VAL A 70 -7.38 -16.10 -4.38
C VAL A 70 -7.49 -17.53 -4.88
N PHE A 71 -6.40 -18.28 -4.73
CA PHE A 71 -6.34 -19.71 -4.94
C PHE A 71 -6.38 -20.40 -3.58
N LYS A 72 -7.35 -21.29 -3.38
CA LYS A 72 -7.57 -22.00 -2.12
C LYS A 72 -7.44 -23.50 -2.33
N LYS A 73 -6.96 -24.21 -1.32
CA LYS A 73 -7.08 -25.67 -1.23
C LYS A 73 -8.44 -26.07 -0.68
N ASP A 74 -8.80 -27.34 -0.79
CA ASP A 74 -10.09 -27.90 -0.35
C ASP A 74 -10.37 -27.69 1.15
N ASN A 75 -9.30 -27.55 1.96
CA ASN A 75 -9.38 -27.23 3.38
C ASN A 75 -9.59 -25.74 3.70
N GLY A 76 -9.77 -24.89 2.68
CA GLY A 76 -9.93 -23.44 2.82
C GLY A 76 -8.63 -22.66 2.99
N TYR A 77 -7.46 -23.32 3.04
CA TYR A 77 -6.17 -22.65 3.13
C TYR A 77 -5.86 -21.89 1.84
N ILE A 78 -5.44 -20.62 1.98
CA ILE A 78 -5.07 -19.77 0.84
C ILE A 78 -3.67 -20.17 0.39
N LEU A 79 -3.59 -20.76 -0.80
CA LEU A 79 -2.31 -21.11 -1.43
C LEU A 79 -1.61 -19.87 -2.00
N TYR A 80 -2.39 -18.98 -2.62
CA TYR A 80 -1.84 -17.83 -3.32
C TYR A 80 -2.87 -16.72 -3.47
N ARG A 81 -2.37 -15.48 -3.51
CA ARG A 81 -3.15 -14.27 -3.81
C ARG A 81 -2.56 -13.56 -5.01
N THR A 82 -3.41 -13.26 -5.98
CA THR A 82 -3.03 -12.50 -7.16
C THR A 82 -2.71 -11.08 -6.78
N ARG A 83 -1.56 -10.61 -7.26
CA ARG A 83 -1.07 -9.24 -7.04
C ARG A 83 -1.56 -8.37 -8.19
N LEU A 84 -2.15 -7.22 -7.85
CA LEU A 84 -2.76 -6.30 -8.80
C LEU A 84 -1.99 -4.99 -8.78
N PHE A 85 -1.78 -4.42 -9.96
CA PHE A 85 -1.02 -3.19 -10.13
C PHE A 85 -1.79 -2.22 -11.01
N VAL A 86 -1.96 -1.01 -10.52
CA VAL A 86 -2.64 0.08 -11.24
C VAL A 86 -1.63 1.18 -11.53
N LYS A 87 -1.77 1.88 -12.65
CA LYS A 87 -0.89 3.01 -12.96
C LYS A 87 -1.10 4.12 -11.94
N ASN A 88 -0.02 4.62 -11.34
CA ASN A 88 -0.10 5.78 -10.47
C ASN A 88 -0.66 6.95 -11.29
N GLU A 89 -1.74 7.56 -10.82
CA GLU A 89 -2.19 8.86 -11.33
C GLU A 89 -1.26 10.01 -10.87
N GLU A 90 -0.01 9.73 -10.48
CA GLU A 90 0.96 10.71 -9.96
C GLU A 90 1.63 11.56 -11.05
N GLU A 91 0.83 12.05 -11.99
CA GLU A 91 0.98 13.40 -12.55
C GLU A 91 -0.29 14.26 -12.31
N LYS A 92 -1.23 13.81 -11.47
CA LYS A 92 -2.11 14.73 -10.76
C LYS A 92 -1.36 15.15 -9.51
N GLU A 93 -0.81 16.36 -9.55
CA GLU A 93 -0.24 17.06 -8.40
C GLU A 93 -0.96 16.64 -7.12
N CYS A 94 -0.20 16.10 -6.16
CA CYS A 94 -0.70 15.91 -4.81
C CYS A 94 -1.23 17.27 -4.35
N SER A 95 -2.56 17.43 -4.32
CA SER A 95 -3.21 18.74 -4.20
C SER A 95 -2.58 19.50 -3.03
N GLY A 96 -1.92 20.64 -3.29
CA GLY A 96 -1.05 21.33 -2.31
C GLY A 96 -1.66 21.51 -0.92
N LYS A 97 -2.99 21.59 -0.84
CA LYS A 97 -3.77 21.61 0.40
C LYS A 97 -3.48 20.45 1.38
N LYS A 98 -3.32 19.21 0.89
CA LYS A 98 -3.05 18.05 1.76
C LYS A 98 -1.63 18.07 2.32
N LYS A 99 -0.66 18.54 1.53
CA LYS A 99 0.73 18.65 1.96
C LYS A 99 0.87 19.67 3.10
N GLU A 100 0.22 20.82 2.98
CA GLU A 100 0.21 21.85 4.03
C GLU A 100 -0.44 21.37 5.33
N GLU A 101 -1.53 20.59 5.25
CA GLU A 101 -2.15 19.99 6.42
C GLU A 101 -1.23 18.99 7.12
N TYR A 102 -0.55 18.13 6.35
CA TYR A 102 0.44 17.20 6.92
C TYR A 102 1.63 17.92 7.55
N GLU A 103 2.13 18.99 6.92
CA GLU A 103 3.21 19.81 7.50
C GLU A 103 2.78 20.46 8.82
N LYS A 104 1.54 20.96 8.92
CA LYS A 104 0.98 21.48 10.18
C LYS A 104 0.89 20.41 11.26
N ILE A 105 0.44 19.20 10.90
CA ILE A 105 0.35 18.07 11.83
C ILE A 105 1.75 17.70 12.36
N ILE A 106 2.73 17.57 11.47
CA ILE A 106 4.12 17.25 11.83
C ILE A 106 4.69 18.33 12.76
N HIS A 107 4.47 19.61 12.45
CA HIS A 107 4.96 20.71 13.29
C HIS A 107 4.34 20.68 14.69
N ASN A 108 3.03 20.46 14.79
CA ASN A 108 2.37 20.33 16.09
C ASN A 108 2.91 19.15 16.90
N GLN A 109 3.15 18.00 16.25
CA GLN A 109 3.74 16.83 16.91
C GLN A 109 5.14 17.14 17.45
N GLN A 110 5.97 17.88 16.72
CA GLN A 110 7.30 18.30 17.17
C GLN A 110 7.22 19.22 18.41
N GLN A 111 6.31 20.20 18.40
CA GLN A 111 6.09 21.09 19.56
C GLN A 111 5.65 20.32 20.81
N ILE A 112 4.80 19.30 20.65
CA ILE A 112 4.38 18.44 21.76
C ILE A 112 5.60 17.68 22.32
N ILE A 113 6.43 17.09 21.45
CA ILE A 113 7.64 16.36 21.85
C ILE A 113 8.60 17.27 22.63
N GLU A 114 8.82 18.51 22.17
CA GLU A 114 9.68 19.46 22.87
C GLU A 114 9.17 19.80 24.28
N LYS A 115 7.86 20.05 24.42
CA LYS A 115 7.25 20.32 25.74
C LYS A 115 7.39 19.12 26.67
N MET A 116 7.16 17.90 26.17
CA MET A 116 7.32 16.67 26.95
C MET A 116 8.77 16.49 27.40
N ASN A 117 9.74 16.72 26.51
CA ASN A 117 11.17 16.64 26.84
C ASN A 117 11.57 17.63 27.94
N LEU A 118 11.04 18.85 27.91
CA LEU A 118 11.28 19.84 28.97
C LEU A 118 10.68 19.40 30.31
N GLN A 119 9.46 18.85 30.31
CA GLN A 119 8.84 18.34 31.53
C GLN A 119 9.59 17.15 32.11
N MET A 120 10.02 16.20 31.28
CA MET A 120 10.82 15.05 31.70
C MET A 120 12.13 15.49 32.36
N LYS A 121 12.84 16.46 31.78
CA LYS A 121 14.07 17.01 32.37
C LYS A 121 13.82 17.63 33.75
N LYS A 122 12.74 18.40 33.90
CA LYS A 122 12.35 18.99 35.20
C LYS A 122 12.04 17.92 36.24
N GLN A 123 11.27 16.89 35.87
CA GLN A 123 10.95 15.77 36.76
C GLN A 123 12.21 15.01 37.18
N ALA A 124 13.13 14.75 36.25
CA ALA A 124 14.39 14.06 36.54
C ALA A 124 15.24 14.83 37.58
N LEU A 125 15.35 16.15 37.43
CA LEU A 125 16.06 17.00 38.40
C LEU A 125 15.39 16.96 39.78
N LEU A 126 14.06 17.05 39.83
CA LEU A 126 13.30 17.04 41.08
C LEU A 126 13.44 15.70 41.82
N ILE A 127 13.42 14.57 41.09
CA ILE A 127 13.71 13.25 41.64
C ILE A 127 15.14 13.18 42.19
N GLN A 128 16.12 13.78 41.51
CA GLN A 128 17.50 13.80 41.97
C GLN A 128 17.66 14.61 43.27
N GLU A 129 16.96 15.74 43.40
CA GLU A 129 16.96 16.57 44.61
C GLU A 129 16.30 15.85 45.80
N LEU A 130 15.15 15.19 45.58
CA LEU A 130 14.49 14.40 46.62
C LEU A 130 15.40 13.28 47.14
N ARG A 131 16.04 12.53 46.23
CA ARG A 131 17.00 11.47 46.59
C ARG A 131 18.22 11.97 47.36
N LYS A 132 18.61 13.24 47.20
CA LYS A 132 19.70 13.86 47.98
C LYS A 132 19.25 14.24 49.38
N LYS A 133 18.00 14.71 49.54
CA LYS A 133 17.40 15.02 50.84
C LYS A 133 17.17 13.78 51.70
N ASP A 134 16.73 12.67 51.10
CA ASP A 134 16.51 11.41 51.84
C ASP A 134 17.80 10.73 52.33
N LYS A 135 18.97 11.19 51.88
CA LYS A 135 20.29 10.67 52.27
C LYS A 135 21.03 11.54 53.30
N SER A 136 20.44 12.67 53.69
CA SER A 136 21.01 13.63 54.64
C SER A 136 20.24 13.63 55.94
#